data_AF-A0A0N1EYT7-F1
#
_entry.id   AF-A0A0N1EYT7-F1
#
_cell.length_a   1.000
_cell.length_b   1.000
_cell.length_c   1.000
_cell.angle_alpha   90.00
_cell.angle_beta   90.00
_cell.angle_gamma   90.00
#
_symmetry.space_group_name_H-M   'P 1'
#
loop_
_entity.id
_entity.type
_entity.pdbx_description
1 polymer ?
#
loop_
_entity_poly.entity_id
_entity_poly.type
_entity_poly.pdbx_seq_one_letter_code
_entity_poly.pdbx_strand_id
1 'polypeptide(L)'
;MQDYATQINDLFNDDSYPPMIIFTGKWGIGKTYYVENFLTTELKNKFEYKITYLSVLGITSLDDFKDLLIAKRYLEEKHDAKAVTHLTHLLATAEKVTGGSSIISNVIKGSAGAVKHYMLKNISDELFIIDDIERIECSSLKKHIIGECLTLTQSKNKFIFVTDEQELDLKKSFTEKTFSETIIYDPSSTDLYLILKSKLNKLINSQADIETFINMYNLYNLRILNRTLKRLDKLLEYLSDKNNEVNLDLVKTMLLRDGLLISKKYYIDNMKIPEMLDITDEKEKLNLRLRQSLQLNENFVKFIVGKNIELTDVLNLHELPKHNSPLDSLLYNNISRLSADEFSKGLREIEKYILLTHSVEVSKFFQCLYYYDYLVKNMYIPENDKITFEKAKSLADKKQFYSSRGYVNLNIADSPYAEIAERYLKDIQKKQVKSEYDELFKSLKSSFQESQLYDNANYQMTPILQELNIEQWEECIKNWNHSDIEFFCEYLYQRYKFVSADSYLSNESDILNELYVFVSEYGEGKTPSLTKGALRSLGKTIQNSLKALKK
;
A
#
# COMPACT_ATOMS: atom_id res chain seq x y z
N MET A 1 3.73 -0.05 29.03
CA MET A 1 4.26 1.31 28.88
C MET A 1 5.01 1.75 30.13
N GLN A 2 6.24 2.23 29.94
CA GLN A 2 7.09 2.83 30.98
C GLN A 2 6.43 4.10 31.55
N ASP A 3 6.57 4.37 32.84
CA ASP A 3 5.96 5.54 33.50
C ASP A 3 6.79 6.81 33.28
N TYR A 4 6.79 7.30 32.05
CA TYR A 4 7.53 8.51 31.68
C TYR A 4 7.05 9.75 32.42
N ALA A 5 5.74 9.86 32.73
CA ALA A 5 5.20 11.03 33.43
C ALA A 5 5.84 11.23 34.81
N THR A 6 6.00 10.15 35.59
CA THR A 6 6.65 10.20 36.90
C THR A 6 8.13 10.56 36.78
N GLN A 7 8.86 9.93 35.85
CA GLN A 7 10.26 10.25 35.60
C GLN A 7 10.46 11.73 35.24
N ILE A 8 9.61 12.29 34.37
CA ILE A 8 9.65 13.70 33.99
C ILE A 8 9.38 14.60 35.18
N ASN A 9 8.38 14.27 35.99
CA ASN A 9 8.06 15.05 37.18
C ASN A 9 9.22 15.07 38.19
N ASP A 10 9.87 13.93 38.42
CA ASP A 10 11.02 13.83 39.32
C ASP A 10 12.17 14.72 38.83
N LEU A 11 12.47 14.70 37.52
CA LEU A 11 13.49 15.56 36.90
C LEU A 11 13.16 17.05 37.00
N PHE A 12 11.89 17.43 36.98
CA PHE A 12 11.47 18.83 37.11
C PHE A 12 11.46 19.33 38.56
N ASN A 13 11.48 18.42 39.54
CA ASN A 13 11.56 18.77 40.97
C ASN A 13 13.00 18.76 41.49
N ASP A 14 13.96 18.29 40.69
CA ASP A 14 15.39 18.44 40.97
C ASP A 14 15.83 19.89 40.67
N ASP A 15 16.38 20.58 41.67
CA ASP A 15 16.84 21.96 41.58
C ASP A 15 18.30 22.11 41.10
N SER A 16 18.97 20.99 40.79
CA SER A 16 20.35 20.96 40.32
C SER A 16 20.51 21.49 38.88
N TYR A 17 19.44 21.48 38.08
CA TYR A 17 19.46 21.86 36.67
C TYR A 17 18.19 22.65 36.26
N PRO A 18 18.24 23.41 35.14
CA PRO A 18 17.04 23.99 34.57
C PRO A 18 16.00 22.90 34.24
N PRO A 19 14.69 23.15 34.47
CA PRO A 19 13.63 22.17 34.22
C PRO A 19 13.30 22.06 32.71
N MET A 20 14.30 21.63 31.94
CA MET A 20 14.22 21.42 30.50
C MET A 20 14.73 20.01 30.20
N ILE A 21 13.91 19.20 29.56
CA ILE A 21 14.31 17.83 29.19
C ILE A 21 14.18 17.60 27.69
N ILE A 22 14.95 16.64 27.19
CA ILE A 22 14.78 16.09 25.84
C ILE A 22 13.98 14.80 25.97
N PHE A 23 12.91 14.68 25.18
CA PHE A 23 12.16 13.43 25.00
C PHE A 23 12.42 12.92 23.57
N THR A 24 13.36 11.98 23.45
CA THR A 24 13.94 11.53 22.17
C THR A 24 13.53 10.12 21.79
N GLY A 25 13.89 9.70 20.58
CA GLY A 25 13.61 8.37 20.03
C GLY A 25 13.66 8.40 18.51
N LYS A 26 13.75 7.24 17.87
CA LYS A 26 13.95 7.15 16.41
C LYS A 26 12.79 7.77 15.62
N TRP A 27 13.09 8.24 14.41
CA TRP A 27 12.07 8.75 13.49
C TRP A 27 10.93 7.75 13.23
N GLY A 28 9.69 8.24 13.31
CA GLY A 28 8.48 7.47 13.02
C GLY A 28 8.09 6.40 14.05
N ILE A 29 8.78 6.33 15.20
CA ILE A 29 8.47 5.37 16.28
C ILE A 29 7.21 5.73 17.08
N GLY A 30 6.68 6.95 16.92
CA GLY A 30 5.42 7.38 17.53
C GLY A 30 5.54 8.38 18.68
N LYS A 31 6.70 9.04 18.88
CA LYS A 31 6.92 10.04 19.94
C LYS A 31 5.80 11.08 20.06
N THR A 32 5.56 11.83 18.99
CA THR A 32 4.49 12.85 18.92
C THR A 32 3.13 12.28 19.31
N TYR A 33 2.77 11.12 18.75
CA TYR A 33 1.50 10.45 19.06
C TYR A 33 1.40 10.07 20.54
N TYR A 34 2.46 9.49 21.11
CA TYR A 34 2.51 9.14 22.52
C TYR A 34 2.37 10.38 23.42
N VAL A 35 3.10 11.45 23.09
CA VAL A 35 3.10 12.68 23.88
C VAL A 35 1.73 13.35 23.87
N GLU A 36 1.12 13.50 22.69
CA GLU A 36 -0.18 14.16 22.53
C GLU A 36 -1.31 13.37 23.21
N ASN A 37 -1.32 12.04 23.07
CA ASN A 37 -2.48 11.22 23.45
C ASN A 37 -2.36 10.61 24.86
N PHE A 38 -1.14 10.39 25.35
CA PHE A 38 -0.91 9.70 26.63
C PHE A 38 -0.16 10.59 27.61
N LEU A 39 1.07 11.00 27.28
CA LEU A 39 1.95 11.69 28.24
C LEU A 39 1.33 13.00 28.76
N THR A 40 0.76 13.81 27.86
CA THR A 40 0.10 15.07 28.23
C THR A 40 -1.05 14.83 29.21
N THR A 41 -1.84 13.79 28.99
CA THR A 41 -2.97 13.41 29.85
C THR A 41 -2.47 12.93 31.21
N GLU A 42 -1.42 12.10 31.24
CA GLU A 42 -0.83 11.61 32.48
C GLU A 42 -0.22 12.74 33.32
N LEU A 43 0.54 13.65 32.69
CA LEU A 43 1.14 14.80 33.36
C LEU A 43 0.08 15.75 33.94
N LYS A 44 -1.03 15.98 33.22
CA LYS A 44 -2.18 16.75 33.73
C LYS A 44 -2.87 16.07 34.90
N ASN A 45 -3.16 14.78 34.78
CA ASN A 45 -3.99 14.07 35.76
C ASN A 45 -3.21 13.68 37.03
N LYS A 46 -1.93 13.33 36.92
CA LYS A 46 -1.10 12.91 38.05
C LYS A 46 -0.47 14.08 38.79
N PHE A 47 -0.11 15.16 38.08
CA PHE A 47 0.71 16.24 38.63
C PHE A 47 0.14 17.64 38.39
N GLU A 48 -1.08 17.75 37.84
CA GLU A 48 -1.81 19.01 37.65
C GLU A 48 -1.07 20.07 36.81
N TYR A 49 -0.15 19.64 35.95
CA TYR A 49 0.57 20.58 35.07
C TYR A 49 -0.39 21.34 34.14
N LYS A 50 -0.25 22.66 34.07
CA LYS A 50 -0.80 23.47 32.97
C LYS A 50 0.09 23.26 31.75
N ILE A 51 -0.42 22.59 30.71
CA ILE A 51 0.39 22.19 29.55
C ILE A 51 -0.03 22.95 28.29
N THR A 52 0.94 23.56 27.63
CA THR A 52 0.81 24.14 26.29
C THR A 52 1.69 23.37 25.31
N TYR A 53 1.09 22.83 24.24
CA TYR A 53 1.79 22.06 23.21
C TYR A 53 2.04 22.92 21.96
N LEU A 54 3.28 22.91 21.46
CA LEU A 54 3.77 23.76 20.38
C LEU A 54 4.53 22.93 19.36
N SER A 55 4.00 22.83 18.14
CA SER A 55 4.79 22.37 16.98
C SER A 55 5.52 23.55 16.37
N VAL A 56 6.84 23.45 16.19
CA VAL A 56 7.65 24.54 15.60
C VAL A 56 7.80 24.43 14.09
N LEU A 57 7.01 23.58 13.43
CA LEU A 57 6.97 23.49 11.98
C LEU A 57 6.56 24.85 11.38
N GLY A 58 7.40 25.37 10.47
CA GLY A 58 7.16 26.66 9.80
C GLY A 58 7.65 27.90 10.56
N ILE A 59 8.33 27.73 11.69
CA ILE A 59 9.01 28.82 12.39
C ILE A 59 10.28 29.22 11.63
N THR A 60 10.40 30.49 11.26
CA THR A 60 11.52 31.01 10.46
C THR A 60 12.40 32.02 11.21
N SER A 61 11.94 32.51 12.36
CA SER A 61 12.66 33.48 13.19
C SER A 61 12.37 33.27 14.68
N LEU A 62 13.20 33.87 15.54
CA LEU A 62 12.95 33.84 16.99
C LEU A 62 11.66 34.61 17.34
N ASP A 63 11.34 35.68 16.61
CA ASP A 63 10.11 36.43 16.82
C ASP A 63 8.87 35.61 16.46
N ASP A 64 8.92 34.78 15.41
CA ASP A 64 7.83 33.85 15.08
C ASP A 64 7.56 32.88 16.24
N PHE A 65 8.63 32.37 16.88
CA PHE A 65 8.52 31.48 18.03
C PHE A 65 7.90 32.19 19.25
N LYS A 66 8.34 33.42 19.52
CA LYS A 66 7.77 34.26 20.60
C LYS A 66 6.30 34.57 20.35
N ASP A 67 5.95 34.90 19.12
CA ASP A 67 4.58 35.16 18.70
C ASP A 67 3.71 33.90 18.85
N LEU A 68 4.25 32.72 18.53
CA LEU A 68 3.57 31.43 18.74
C LEU A 68 3.31 31.17 20.24
N LEU A 69 4.30 31.36 21.10
CA LEU A 69 4.17 31.22 22.56
C LEU A 69 3.07 32.12 23.12
N ILE A 70 3.13 33.42 22.80
CA ILE A 70 2.15 34.41 23.24
C ILE A 70 0.76 34.06 22.69
N ALA A 71 0.66 33.79 21.39
CA ALA A 71 -0.61 33.49 20.76
C ALA A 71 -1.26 32.26 21.42
N LYS A 72 -0.53 31.15 21.57
CA LYS A 72 -1.06 29.94 22.18
C LYS A 72 -1.51 30.17 23.61
N ARG A 73 -0.68 30.82 24.40
CA ARG A 73 -0.97 31.03 25.81
C ARG A 73 -2.13 31.98 26.09
N TYR A 74 -2.24 33.06 25.34
CA TYR A 74 -3.27 34.09 25.55
C TYR A 74 -4.56 33.85 24.75
N LEU A 75 -4.52 33.05 23.67
CA LEU A 75 -5.72 32.68 22.91
C LEU A 75 -6.40 31.42 23.46
N GLU A 76 -5.66 30.45 24.00
CA GLU A 76 -6.26 29.26 24.64
C GLU A 76 -6.91 29.59 26.00
N GLU A 77 -6.54 30.72 26.62
CA GLU A 77 -7.18 31.26 27.83
C GLU A 77 -8.54 31.96 27.59
N LYS A 78 -9.09 31.91 26.37
CA LYS A 78 -10.36 32.57 25.98
C LYS A 78 -11.64 32.03 26.64
N HIS A 79 -11.54 31.17 27.65
CA HIS A 79 -12.64 30.90 28.57
C HIS A 79 -12.62 31.77 29.83
N ASP A 80 -11.61 32.63 30.04
CA ASP A 80 -11.54 33.55 31.17
C ASP A 80 -11.56 35.02 30.72
N ALA A 81 -12.68 35.71 31.01
CA ALA A 81 -12.92 37.11 30.64
C ALA A 81 -11.84 38.08 31.18
N LYS A 82 -11.12 37.70 32.23
CA LYS A 82 -10.05 38.51 32.84
C LYS A 82 -8.82 38.66 31.94
N ALA A 83 -8.46 37.64 31.15
CA ALA A 83 -7.31 37.69 30.25
C ALA A 83 -7.53 38.68 29.09
N VAL A 84 -8.76 38.73 28.57
CA VAL A 84 -9.19 39.72 27.56
C VAL A 84 -9.15 41.14 28.13
N THR A 85 -9.52 41.31 29.40
CA THR A 85 -9.56 42.62 30.08
C THR A 85 -8.15 43.15 30.37
N HIS A 86 -7.20 42.28 30.70
CA HIS A 86 -5.78 42.66 30.86
C HIS A 86 -5.12 43.01 29.51
N LEU A 87 -5.47 42.28 28.44
CA LEU A 87 -5.06 42.60 27.08
C LEU A 87 -5.60 43.97 26.64
N THR A 88 -6.88 44.26 26.87
CA THR A 88 -7.45 45.58 26.53
C THR A 88 -6.86 46.72 27.36
N HIS A 89 -6.51 46.50 28.63
CA HIS A 89 -5.88 47.52 29.47
C HIS A 89 -4.43 47.86 29.06
N LEU A 90 -3.68 46.87 28.57
CA LEU A 90 -2.32 47.05 28.02
C LEU A 90 -2.34 47.62 26.60
N LEU A 91 -3.43 47.42 25.85
CA LEU A 91 -3.65 47.98 24.52
C LEU A 91 -4.21 49.40 24.56
N ALA A 92 -4.94 49.78 25.62
CA ALA A 92 -5.45 51.14 25.83
C ALA A 92 -4.33 52.18 26.04
N THR A 93 -3.15 51.77 26.48
CA THR A 93 -1.96 52.62 26.55
C THR A 93 -1.22 52.76 25.22
N ALA A 94 -1.67 52.08 24.15
CA ALA A 94 -1.02 52.04 22.84
C ALA A 94 -1.97 52.37 21.66
N GLU A 95 -2.96 53.24 21.87
CA GLU A 95 -3.93 53.59 20.83
C GLU A 95 -3.30 54.32 19.62
N LYS A 96 -3.16 53.58 18.51
CA LYS A 96 -3.78 53.85 17.21
C LYS A 96 -3.34 52.75 16.24
N VAL A 97 -4.30 51.98 15.68
CA VAL A 97 -4.38 51.52 14.27
C VAL A 97 -5.30 50.28 14.15
N THR A 98 -6.36 50.48 13.35
CA THR A 98 -7.17 49.54 12.54
C THR A 98 -8.17 48.58 13.20
N GLY A 99 -9.39 48.61 12.64
CA GLY A 99 -10.50 47.72 12.97
C GLY A 99 -10.65 46.54 12.01
N GLY A 100 -11.54 45.62 12.41
CA GLY A 100 -12.23 44.67 11.53
C GLY A 100 -11.59 43.30 11.34
N SER A 101 -12.08 42.31 12.10
CA SER A 101 -11.93 40.84 11.96
C SER A 101 -10.52 40.22 12.03
N SER A 102 -10.31 39.37 13.05
CA SER A 102 -9.05 38.76 13.51
C SER A 102 -8.03 39.74 14.12
N ILE A 103 -8.49 40.52 15.10
CA ILE A 103 -7.74 41.61 15.74
C ILE A 103 -6.46 41.11 16.46
N ILE A 104 -6.36 39.86 16.91
CA ILE A 104 -5.25 39.46 17.81
C ILE A 104 -4.02 38.93 17.07
N SER A 105 -4.19 38.17 15.97
CA SER A 105 -3.06 37.63 15.19
C SER A 105 -2.26 38.72 14.46
N ASN A 106 -2.94 39.77 14.00
CA ASN A 106 -2.33 40.90 13.31
C ASN A 106 -1.76 41.95 14.28
N VAL A 107 -2.29 42.03 15.50
CA VAL A 107 -1.80 42.95 16.55
C VAL A 107 -0.56 42.42 17.26
N ILE A 108 -0.42 41.10 17.46
CA ILE A 108 0.84 40.51 18.01
C ILE A 108 2.02 40.80 17.09
N LYS A 109 1.84 40.66 15.77
CA LYS A 109 2.87 40.99 14.76
C LYS A 109 3.20 42.49 14.70
N GLY A 110 2.28 43.37 15.09
CA GLY A 110 2.45 44.83 15.11
C GLY A 110 2.89 45.42 16.46
N SER A 111 3.05 44.60 17.51
CA SER A 111 3.36 45.07 18.87
C SER A 111 4.85 45.38 19.05
N ALA A 112 5.16 46.51 19.71
CA ALA A 112 6.53 46.93 20.01
C ALA A 112 7.25 45.94 20.96
N GLY A 113 8.57 45.77 20.81
CA GLY A 113 9.34 44.75 21.52
C GLY A 113 9.21 44.75 23.06
N ALA A 114 8.96 45.90 23.69
CA ALA A 114 8.73 46.00 25.13
C ALA A 114 7.44 45.29 25.60
N VAL A 115 6.37 45.33 24.80
CA VAL A 115 5.09 44.67 25.12
C VAL A 115 5.25 43.16 25.01
N LYS A 116 5.88 42.66 23.94
CA LYS A 116 6.16 41.22 23.79
C LYS A 116 7.00 40.68 24.95
N HIS A 117 8.05 41.40 25.34
CA HIS A 117 8.89 41.03 26.47
C HIS A 117 8.11 40.97 27.79
N TYR A 118 7.22 41.93 28.03
CA TYR A 118 6.34 41.91 29.20
C TYR A 118 5.38 40.71 29.19
N MET A 119 4.74 40.43 28.04
CA MET A 119 3.83 39.29 27.90
C MET A 119 4.54 37.96 28.14
N LEU A 120 5.73 37.76 27.54
CA LEU A 120 6.53 36.54 27.74
C LEU A 120 6.94 36.35 29.20
N LYS A 121 7.33 37.42 29.90
CA LYS A 121 7.71 37.35 31.32
C LYS A 121 6.53 36.98 32.24
N ASN A 122 5.30 37.30 31.85
CA ASN A 122 4.10 36.97 32.62
C ASN A 122 3.57 35.57 32.35
N ILE A 123 4.14 34.86 31.37
CA ILE A 123 3.93 33.42 31.23
C ILE A 123 4.75 32.75 32.33
N SER A 124 4.08 32.17 33.32
CA SER A 124 4.70 31.53 34.47
C SER A 124 3.95 30.28 34.88
N ASP A 125 4.66 29.36 35.53
CA ASP A 125 4.12 28.11 36.09
C ASP A 125 3.42 27.22 35.06
N GLU A 126 4.04 27.10 33.89
CA GLU A 126 3.50 26.34 32.76
C GLU A 126 4.52 25.34 32.20
N LEU A 127 4.02 24.20 31.74
CA LEU A 127 4.77 23.17 31.05
C LEU A 127 4.58 23.31 29.53
N PHE A 128 5.64 23.67 28.83
CA PHE A 128 5.65 23.75 27.37
C PHE A 128 6.19 22.45 26.77
N ILE A 129 5.46 21.91 25.80
CA ILE A 129 5.95 20.81 24.98
C ILE A 129 6.29 21.39 23.61
N ILE A 130 7.57 21.35 23.25
CA ILE A 130 8.11 21.83 21.97
C ILE A 130 8.40 20.62 21.09
N ASP A 131 7.64 20.43 20.02
CA ASP A 131 7.81 19.28 19.11
C ASP A 131 8.42 19.68 17.76
N ASP A 132 9.14 18.75 17.15
CA ASP A 132 9.73 18.81 15.80
C ASP A 132 10.78 19.95 15.61
N ILE A 133 11.51 20.33 16.67
CA ILE A 133 12.57 21.36 16.60
C ILE A 133 13.73 20.98 15.67
N GLU A 134 13.96 19.69 15.46
CA GLU A 134 14.93 19.18 14.50
C GLU A 134 14.65 19.66 13.07
N ARG A 135 13.38 19.96 12.73
CA ARG A 135 12.96 20.40 11.40
C ARG A 135 13.39 21.82 11.03
N ILE A 136 13.81 22.62 12.00
CA ILE A 136 14.35 23.95 11.74
C ILE A 136 15.75 23.80 11.13
N GLU A 137 15.96 24.12 9.86
CA GLU A 137 17.28 23.89 9.22
C GLU A 137 18.42 24.72 9.86
N CYS A 138 18.10 25.91 10.36
CA CYS A 138 19.09 26.85 10.88
C CYS A 138 19.50 26.51 12.33
N SER A 139 20.68 25.94 12.53
CA SER A 139 21.23 25.60 13.87
C SER A 139 21.32 26.80 14.82
N SER A 140 21.61 28.02 14.32
CA SER A 140 21.60 29.22 15.17
C SER A 140 20.19 29.58 15.66
N LEU A 141 19.17 29.40 14.82
CA LEU A 141 17.78 29.61 15.22
C LEU A 141 17.35 28.60 16.28
N LYS A 142 17.69 27.30 16.13
CA LYS A 142 17.46 26.27 17.17
C LYS A 142 18.05 26.70 18.52
N LYS A 143 19.31 27.15 18.53
CA LYS A 143 20.01 27.62 19.75
C LYS A 143 19.32 28.84 20.36
N HIS A 144 18.89 29.80 19.55
CA HIS A 144 18.19 30.98 20.04
C HIS A 144 16.84 30.63 20.67
N ILE A 145 16.07 29.72 20.05
CA ILE A 145 14.80 29.22 20.60
C ILE A 145 15.04 28.51 21.95
N ILE A 146 16.01 27.59 22.00
CA ILE A 146 16.36 26.88 23.24
C ILE A 146 16.84 27.86 24.33
N GLY A 147 17.66 28.84 23.97
CA GLY A 147 18.14 29.88 24.90
C GLY A 147 17.02 30.78 25.43
N GLU A 148 16.02 31.07 24.62
CA GLU A 148 14.82 31.78 25.06
C GLU A 148 14.02 30.93 26.06
N CYS A 149 13.80 29.64 25.77
CA CYS A 149 13.15 28.72 26.72
C CYS A 149 13.91 28.63 28.04
N LEU A 150 15.23 28.55 28.00
CA LEU A 150 16.08 28.56 29.19
C LEU A 150 15.87 29.82 30.03
N THR A 151 15.76 30.98 29.39
CA THR A 151 15.47 32.25 30.08
C THR A 151 14.08 32.21 30.73
N LEU A 152 13.09 31.63 30.06
CA LEU A 152 11.72 31.51 30.57
C LEU A 152 11.59 30.55 31.76
N THR A 153 12.55 29.63 31.99
CA THR A 153 12.55 28.77 33.18
C THR A 153 12.66 29.55 34.49
N GLN A 154 13.24 30.76 34.46
CA GLN A 154 13.32 31.67 35.62
C GLN A 154 11.94 32.05 36.17
N SER A 155 10.89 31.94 35.36
CA SER A 155 9.49 32.18 35.76
C SER A 155 8.75 30.88 36.12
N LYS A 156 9.48 29.84 36.58
CA LYS A 156 8.99 28.49 36.94
C LYS A 156 8.41 27.68 35.77
N ASN A 157 8.58 28.15 34.54
CA ASN A 157 8.18 27.40 33.36
C ASN A 157 9.08 26.18 33.17
N LYS A 158 8.49 25.12 32.63
CA LYS A 158 9.15 23.83 32.38
C LYS A 158 9.04 23.51 30.90
N PHE A 159 10.02 22.80 30.34
CA PHE A 159 10.03 22.50 28.90
C PHE A 159 10.35 21.04 28.62
N ILE A 160 9.58 20.44 27.72
CA ILE A 160 9.86 19.12 27.12
C ILE A 160 10.10 19.35 25.64
N PHE A 161 11.29 19.01 25.16
CA PHE A 161 11.61 19.03 23.73
C PHE A 161 11.42 17.63 23.17
N VAL A 162 10.34 17.43 22.42
CA VAL A 162 10.07 16.20 21.68
C VAL A 162 10.79 16.30 20.35
N THR A 163 11.83 15.49 20.17
CA THR A 163 12.74 15.64 19.03
C THR A 163 13.47 14.33 18.74
N ASP A 164 13.95 14.12 17.51
CA ASP A 164 15.10 13.24 17.30
C ASP A 164 16.42 13.94 17.66
N GLU A 165 16.98 13.60 18.81
CA GLU A 165 18.25 14.19 19.30
C GLU A 165 19.39 14.05 18.28
N GLN A 166 19.41 12.98 17.47
CA GLN A 166 20.45 12.78 16.46
C GLN A 166 20.31 13.78 15.30
N GLU A 167 19.09 14.21 14.97
CA GLU A 167 18.80 15.20 13.93
C GLU A 167 18.83 16.65 14.44
N LEU A 168 18.96 16.85 15.75
CA LEU A 168 18.99 18.18 16.36
C LEU A 168 20.22 18.99 15.91
N ASP A 169 21.33 18.32 15.60
CA ASP A 169 22.60 18.89 15.12
C ASP A 169 23.11 20.06 15.98
N LEU A 170 23.15 19.83 17.30
CA LEU A 170 23.70 20.75 18.28
C LEU A 170 24.96 20.18 18.93
N LYS A 171 25.87 21.08 19.33
CA LYS A 171 27.08 20.67 20.06
C LYS A 171 26.67 20.06 21.40
N LYS A 172 27.22 18.90 21.73
CA LYS A 172 26.97 18.20 23.00
C LYS A 172 27.20 19.08 24.25
N SER A 173 28.22 19.94 24.20
CA SER A 173 28.51 20.88 25.29
C SER A 173 27.44 21.96 25.50
N PHE A 174 26.60 22.22 24.49
CA PHE A 174 25.44 23.10 24.62
C PHE A 174 24.25 22.33 25.23
N THR A 175 24.00 21.10 24.78
CA THR A 175 22.88 20.29 25.29
C THR A 175 23.08 19.91 26.76
N GLU A 176 24.27 19.44 27.15
CA GLU A 176 24.63 19.08 28.54
C GLU A 176 24.49 20.25 29.54
N LYS A 177 24.58 21.50 29.06
CA LYS A 177 24.44 22.70 29.90
C LYS A 177 23.02 23.25 29.96
N THR A 178 22.16 22.81 29.06
CA THR A 178 20.82 23.41 28.87
C THR A 178 19.71 22.48 29.32
N PHE A 179 19.88 21.17 29.12
CA PHE A 179 18.90 20.16 29.48
C PHE A 179 19.35 19.41 30.73
N SER A 180 18.41 19.11 31.62
CA SER A 180 18.68 18.31 32.81
C SER A 180 18.94 16.85 32.46
N GLU A 181 18.16 16.28 31.53
CA GLU A 181 18.31 14.89 31.11
C GLU A 181 17.67 14.62 29.73
N THR A 182 18.12 13.53 29.10
CA THR A 182 17.50 12.97 27.90
C THR A 182 16.74 11.68 28.22
N ILE A 183 15.42 11.68 27.99
CA ILE A 183 14.56 10.51 28.12
C ILE A 183 14.37 9.87 26.76
N ILE A 184 14.65 8.57 26.66
CA ILE A 184 14.50 7.79 25.42
C ILE A 184 13.14 7.10 25.39
N TYR A 185 12.33 7.45 24.40
CA TYR A 185 11.10 6.76 24.04
C TYR A 185 11.41 5.57 23.14
N ASP A 186 11.23 4.37 23.68
CA ASP A 186 11.48 3.10 23.00
C ASP A 186 10.31 2.13 23.26
N PRO A 187 9.20 2.25 22.50
CA PRO A 187 8.01 1.44 22.72
C PRO A 187 8.29 -0.03 22.35
N SER A 188 7.81 -0.94 23.21
CA SER A 188 7.80 -2.36 22.89
C SER A 188 6.84 -2.67 21.75
N SER A 189 6.96 -3.85 21.14
CA SER A 189 5.98 -4.33 20.16
C SER A 189 4.57 -4.43 20.73
N THR A 190 4.43 -4.73 22.03
CA THR A 190 3.16 -4.68 22.76
C THR A 190 2.60 -3.26 22.83
N ASP A 191 3.41 -2.26 23.18
CA ASP A 191 2.94 -0.86 23.23
C ASP A 191 2.49 -0.39 21.82
N LEU A 192 3.26 -0.72 20.78
CA LEU A 192 2.91 -0.42 19.38
C LEU A 192 1.60 -1.10 18.96
N TYR A 193 1.41 -2.38 19.33
CA TYR A 193 0.17 -3.08 19.05
C TYR A 193 -1.03 -2.42 19.74
N LEU A 194 -0.92 -2.08 21.02
CA LEU A 194 -1.99 -1.43 21.78
C LEU A 194 -2.39 -0.09 21.15
N ILE A 195 -1.42 0.68 20.66
CA ILE A 195 -1.67 1.93 19.92
C ILE A 195 -2.46 1.70 18.63
N LEU A 196 -2.18 0.60 17.92
CA LEU A 196 -2.78 0.30 16.62
C LEU A 196 -4.10 -0.48 16.73
N LYS A 197 -4.31 -1.21 17.83
CA LYS A 197 -5.42 -2.15 18.03
C LYS A 197 -6.80 -1.55 17.72
N SER A 198 -7.04 -0.32 18.15
CA SER A 198 -8.32 0.38 17.93
C SER A 198 -8.62 0.71 16.46
N LYS A 199 -7.63 0.56 15.57
CA LYS A 199 -7.71 0.85 14.14
C LYS A 199 -7.81 -0.41 13.28
N LEU A 200 -7.87 -1.60 13.90
CA LEU A 200 -7.89 -2.90 13.25
C LEU A 200 -9.22 -3.60 13.50
N ASN A 201 -9.73 -4.31 12.49
CA ASN A 201 -10.97 -5.08 12.55
C ASN A 201 -10.69 -6.59 12.58
N LYS A 202 -10.17 -7.16 11.48
CA LYS A 202 -9.88 -8.60 11.35
C LYS A 202 -8.60 -9.02 12.09
N LEU A 203 -7.67 -8.08 12.29
CA LEU A 203 -6.40 -8.28 12.99
C LEU A 203 -6.45 -7.94 14.49
N ILE A 204 -7.61 -7.55 15.04
CA ILE A 204 -7.76 -7.08 16.43
C ILE A 204 -7.42 -8.12 17.50
N ASN A 205 -7.38 -9.41 17.13
CA ASN A 205 -7.05 -10.53 18.02
C ASN A 205 -5.73 -11.20 17.65
N SER A 206 -4.89 -10.55 16.83
CA SER A 206 -3.63 -11.09 16.29
C SER A 206 -2.39 -10.54 16.98
N GLN A 207 -2.51 -10.18 18.27
CA GLN A 207 -1.43 -9.59 19.05
C GLN A 207 -0.13 -10.39 18.98
N ALA A 208 -0.18 -11.69 19.29
CA ALA A 208 1.00 -12.54 19.35
C ALA A 208 1.74 -12.62 18.00
N ASP A 209 1.01 -12.76 16.89
CA ASP A 209 1.59 -12.82 15.54
C ASP A 209 2.21 -11.47 15.16
N ILE A 210 1.48 -10.37 15.38
CA ILE A 210 1.96 -9.01 15.07
C ILE A 210 3.22 -8.69 15.86
N GLU A 211 3.23 -8.93 17.18
CA GLU A 211 4.40 -8.71 18.02
C GLU A 211 5.60 -9.56 17.59
N THR A 212 5.34 -10.84 17.29
CA THR A 212 6.37 -11.78 16.80
C THR A 212 7.03 -11.25 15.53
N PHE A 213 6.26 -10.81 14.54
CA PHE A 213 6.80 -10.32 13.27
C PHE A 213 7.42 -8.92 13.37
N ILE A 214 6.91 -8.04 14.23
CA ILE A 214 7.57 -6.75 14.54
C ILE A 214 8.97 -7.00 15.07
N ASN A 215 9.10 -7.87 16.08
CA ASN A 215 10.38 -8.20 16.72
C ASN A 215 11.31 -8.92 15.73
N MET A 216 10.79 -9.90 14.98
CA MET A 216 11.55 -10.66 13.98
C MET A 216 12.17 -9.78 12.90
N TYR A 217 11.45 -8.75 12.45
CA TYR A 217 11.91 -7.85 11.39
C TYR A 217 12.50 -6.52 11.89
N ASN A 218 12.53 -6.31 13.20
CA ASN A 218 12.94 -5.05 13.83
C ASN A 218 12.17 -3.83 13.26
N LEU A 219 10.87 -3.99 13.00
CA LEU A 219 10.02 -2.98 12.36
C LEU A 219 9.22 -2.18 13.40
N TYR A 220 9.88 -1.26 14.11
CA TYR A 220 9.25 -0.45 15.17
C TYR A 220 8.68 0.89 14.69
N ASN A 221 8.77 1.19 13.39
CA ASN A 221 8.22 2.43 12.83
C ASN A 221 6.68 2.37 12.79
N LEU A 222 6.04 3.01 13.77
CA LEU A 222 4.59 3.07 13.96
C LEU A 222 3.84 3.53 12.70
N ARG A 223 4.40 4.49 11.95
CA ARG A 223 3.76 5.00 10.73
C ARG A 223 3.68 3.93 9.64
N ILE A 224 4.75 3.16 9.45
CA ILE A 224 4.80 2.06 8.49
C ILE A 224 3.88 0.93 8.96
N LEU A 225 3.98 0.52 10.24
CA LEU A 225 3.11 -0.50 10.81
C LEU A 225 1.62 -0.18 10.62
N ASN A 226 1.20 1.05 10.96
CA ASN A 226 -0.19 1.47 10.79
C ASN A 226 -0.66 1.35 9.33
N ARG A 227 0.17 1.75 8.36
CA ARG A 227 -0.18 1.67 6.93
C ARG A 227 -0.28 0.22 6.47
N THR A 228 0.70 -0.61 6.84
CA THR A 228 0.76 -2.02 6.44
C THR A 228 -0.38 -2.81 7.05
N LEU A 229 -0.57 -2.73 8.37
CA LEU A 229 -1.62 -3.47 9.06
C LEU A 229 -3.01 -3.08 8.55
N LYS A 230 -3.28 -1.79 8.28
CA LYS A 230 -4.55 -1.37 7.67
C LYS A 230 -4.79 -1.99 6.28
N ARG A 231 -3.76 -2.11 5.45
CA ARG A 231 -3.88 -2.75 4.12
C ARG A 231 -4.16 -4.25 4.26
N LEU A 232 -3.44 -4.92 5.15
CA LEU A 232 -3.64 -6.34 5.44
C LEU A 232 -5.02 -6.62 6.03
N ASP A 233 -5.48 -5.77 6.94
CA ASP A 233 -6.80 -5.87 7.57
C ASP A 233 -7.92 -5.75 6.53
N LYS A 234 -7.82 -4.78 5.62
CA LYS A 234 -8.77 -4.61 4.49
C LYS A 234 -8.76 -5.81 3.55
N LEU A 235 -7.59 -6.38 3.26
CA LEU A 235 -7.50 -7.58 2.41
C LEU A 235 -8.13 -8.78 3.11
N LEU A 236 -7.91 -8.98 4.40
CA LEU A 236 -8.55 -10.02 5.19
C LEU A 236 -10.07 -9.86 5.27
N GLU A 237 -10.56 -8.62 5.35
CA GLU A 237 -11.99 -8.31 5.31
C GLU A 237 -12.60 -8.79 3.98
N TYR A 238 -12.00 -8.40 2.85
CA TYR A 238 -12.40 -8.88 1.53
C TYR A 238 -12.39 -10.41 1.40
N LEU A 239 -11.33 -11.07 1.89
CA LEU A 239 -11.22 -12.54 1.83
C LEU A 239 -12.28 -13.23 2.70
N SER A 240 -12.61 -12.65 3.86
CA SER A 240 -13.65 -13.18 4.76
C SER A 240 -15.03 -13.13 4.12
N ASP A 241 -15.34 -12.06 3.39
CA ASP A 241 -16.66 -11.85 2.79
C ASP A 241 -16.91 -12.72 1.56
N LYS A 242 -15.84 -13.16 0.90
CA LYS A 242 -15.92 -13.88 -0.39
C LYS A 242 -15.80 -15.39 -0.27
N ASN A 243 -15.28 -15.94 0.83
CA ASN A 243 -14.91 -17.35 0.81
C ASN A 243 -14.93 -18.07 2.17
N ASN A 244 -15.97 -18.89 2.40
CA ASN A 244 -16.03 -19.82 3.53
C ASN A 244 -15.08 -21.01 3.39
N GLU A 245 -14.45 -21.23 2.22
CA GLU A 245 -13.52 -22.34 2.01
C GLU A 245 -12.07 -22.01 2.36
N VAL A 246 -11.70 -20.75 2.58
CA VAL A 246 -10.30 -20.37 2.84
C VAL A 246 -9.97 -20.52 4.33
N ASN A 247 -8.80 -21.07 4.62
CA ASN A 247 -8.24 -21.08 5.96
C ASN A 247 -7.69 -19.69 6.31
N LEU A 248 -8.54 -18.83 6.84
CA LEU A 248 -8.20 -17.45 7.16
C LEU A 248 -7.07 -17.33 8.19
N ASP A 249 -6.90 -18.30 9.10
CA ASP A 249 -5.83 -18.25 10.11
C ASP A 249 -4.44 -18.47 9.48
N LEU A 250 -4.33 -19.43 8.56
CA LEU A 250 -3.08 -19.63 7.79
C LEU A 250 -2.79 -18.42 6.91
N VAL A 251 -3.80 -17.93 6.18
CA VAL A 251 -3.65 -16.75 5.31
C VAL A 251 -3.24 -15.52 6.12
N LYS A 252 -3.88 -15.26 7.27
CA LYS A 252 -3.55 -14.16 8.17
C LYS A 252 -2.08 -14.21 8.62
N THR A 253 -1.59 -15.39 8.98
CA THR A 253 -0.20 -15.57 9.37
C THR A 253 0.76 -15.28 8.20
N MET A 254 0.44 -15.76 6.99
CA MET A 254 1.23 -15.48 5.77
C MET A 254 1.25 -13.98 5.44
N LEU A 255 0.08 -13.35 5.49
CA LEU A 255 -0.11 -11.92 5.23
C LEU A 255 0.69 -11.04 6.18
N LEU A 256 0.63 -11.32 7.49
CA LEU A 256 1.38 -10.58 8.51
C LEU A 256 2.90 -10.76 8.31
N ARG A 257 3.34 -12.02 8.17
CA ARG A 257 4.75 -12.37 7.95
C ARG A 257 5.31 -11.63 6.73
N ASP A 258 4.72 -11.85 5.57
CA ASP A 258 5.28 -11.37 4.32
C ASP A 258 5.00 -9.88 4.12
N GLY A 259 3.82 -9.38 4.52
CA GLY A 259 3.48 -7.97 4.40
C GLY A 259 4.34 -7.04 5.27
N LEU A 260 4.66 -7.44 6.51
CA LEU A 260 5.54 -6.66 7.37
C LEU A 260 7.00 -6.69 6.86
N LEU A 261 7.48 -7.85 6.40
CA LEU A 261 8.81 -7.96 5.81
C LEU A 261 8.96 -7.11 4.53
N ILE A 262 7.98 -7.17 3.62
CA ILE A 262 7.96 -6.33 2.41
C ILE A 262 7.99 -4.84 2.79
N SER A 263 7.21 -4.46 3.81
CA SER A 263 7.18 -3.07 4.28
C SER A 263 8.52 -2.63 4.86
N LYS A 264 9.20 -3.50 5.59
CA LYS A 264 10.56 -3.25 6.09
C LYS A 264 11.55 -3.07 4.94
N LYS A 265 11.58 -4.02 3.99
CA LYS A 265 12.46 -3.96 2.80
C LYS A 265 12.25 -2.67 2.01
N TYR A 266 10.99 -2.29 1.77
CA TYR A 266 10.67 -1.12 0.96
C TYR A 266 10.88 0.22 1.69
N TYR A 267 10.29 0.39 2.88
CA TYR A 267 10.23 1.70 3.54
C TYR A 267 11.41 1.99 4.47
N ILE A 268 12.12 0.97 4.96
CA ILE A 268 13.27 1.14 5.86
C ILE A 268 14.57 0.86 5.11
N ASP A 269 14.66 -0.25 4.39
CA ASP A 269 15.87 -0.63 3.66
C ASP A 269 15.99 0.06 2.28
N ASN A 270 14.95 0.80 1.85
CA ASN A 270 14.87 1.50 0.57
C ASN A 270 15.05 0.59 -0.67
N MET A 271 14.67 -0.69 -0.57
CA MET A 271 14.75 -1.66 -1.67
C MET A 271 13.64 -1.41 -2.70
N LYS A 272 13.98 -1.52 -3.99
CA LYS A 272 13.00 -1.34 -5.09
C LYS A 272 12.19 -2.63 -5.32
N ILE A 273 11.02 -2.50 -5.96
CA ILE A 273 10.15 -3.65 -6.25
C ILE A 273 10.88 -4.75 -7.06
N PRO A 274 11.62 -4.43 -8.15
CA PRO A 274 12.34 -5.48 -8.90
C PRO A 274 13.37 -6.22 -8.03
N GLU A 275 14.09 -5.50 -7.17
CA GLU A 275 15.09 -6.07 -6.25
C GLU A 275 14.45 -6.99 -5.20
N MET A 276 13.22 -6.69 -4.76
CA MET A 276 12.49 -7.55 -3.82
C MET A 276 12.01 -8.86 -4.46
N LEU A 277 11.73 -8.84 -5.76
CA LEU A 277 11.25 -9.99 -6.52
C LEU A 277 12.40 -10.85 -7.07
N ASP A 278 13.53 -10.23 -7.36
CA ASP A 278 14.74 -10.89 -7.87
C ASP A 278 15.63 -11.39 -6.73
N ILE A 279 15.32 -12.58 -6.23
CA ILE A 279 16.02 -13.19 -5.10
C ILE A 279 17.20 -13.99 -5.62
N THR A 280 18.41 -13.45 -5.43
CA THR A 280 19.66 -14.03 -5.92
C THR A 280 20.21 -15.16 -5.04
N ASP A 281 19.84 -15.20 -3.75
CA ASP A 281 20.23 -16.30 -2.85
C ASP A 281 19.31 -17.51 -3.07
N GLU A 282 19.84 -18.55 -3.71
CA GLU A 282 19.12 -19.80 -4.00
C GLU A 282 18.56 -20.49 -2.74
N LYS A 283 19.23 -20.39 -1.59
CA LYS A 283 18.75 -20.97 -0.34
C LYS A 283 17.58 -20.17 0.21
N GLU A 284 17.63 -18.84 0.18
CA GLU A 284 16.50 -17.98 0.57
C GLU A 284 15.31 -18.22 -0.35
N LYS A 285 15.56 -18.25 -1.67
CA LYS A 285 14.57 -18.50 -2.71
C LYS A 285 13.87 -19.84 -2.49
N LEU A 286 14.63 -20.91 -2.25
CA LEU A 286 14.11 -22.23 -1.88
C LEU A 286 13.20 -22.15 -0.64
N ASN A 287 13.66 -21.50 0.43
CA ASN A 287 12.88 -21.37 1.66
C ASN A 287 11.56 -20.61 1.46
N LEU A 288 11.56 -19.58 0.62
CA LEU A 288 10.37 -18.80 0.30
C LEU A 288 9.33 -19.63 -0.45
N ARG A 289 9.77 -20.51 -1.36
CA ARG A 289 8.88 -21.44 -2.08
C ARG A 289 8.25 -22.46 -1.14
N LEU A 290 9.07 -23.11 -0.31
CA LEU A 290 8.62 -24.16 0.59
C LEU A 290 7.54 -23.65 1.56
N ARG A 291 7.63 -22.39 1.99
CA ARG A 291 6.65 -21.76 2.88
C ARG A 291 5.56 -20.95 2.16
N GLN A 292 5.48 -21.09 0.83
CA GLN A 292 4.53 -20.40 -0.05
C GLN A 292 4.48 -18.88 0.20
N SER A 293 5.65 -18.25 0.21
CA SER A 293 5.76 -16.83 0.58
C SER A 293 5.15 -15.91 -0.46
N LEU A 294 4.32 -14.97 0.01
CA LEU A 294 3.71 -13.94 -0.81
C LEU A 294 4.71 -12.86 -1.29
N GLN A 295 5.96 -12.91 -0.82
CA GLN A 295 7.03 -12.06 -1.36
C GLN A 295 7.30 -12.31 -2.85
N LEU A 296 7.02 -13.53 -3.34
CA LEU A 296 7.17 -13.88 -4.75
C LEU A 296 5.96 -13.44 -5.60
N ASN A 297 4.90 -12.92 -4.96
CA ASN A 297 3.72 -12.41 -5.64
C ASN A 297 3.86 -10.91 -5.89
N GLU A 298 4.03 -10.51 -7.15
CA GLU A 298 4.25 -9.12 -7.53
C GLU A 298 3.06 -8.21 -7.17
N ASN A 299 1.83 -8.68 -7.35
CA ASN A 299 0.63 -7.89 -7.02
C ASN A 299 0.52 -7.66 -5.52
N PHE A 300 0.83 -8.68 -4.71
CA PHE A 300 0.90 -8.54 -3.26
C PHE A 300 1.98 -7.54 -2.85
N VAL A 301 3.19 -7.64 -3.41
CA VAL A 301 4.28 -6.67 -3.16
C VAL A 301 3.85 -5.25 -3.52
N LYS A 302 3.30 -5.04 -4.73
CA LYS A 302 2.78 -3.75 -5.21
C LYS A 302 1.70 -3.20 -4.29
N PHE A 303 0.77 -4.04 -3.86
CA PHE A 303 -0.30 -3.67 -2.94
C PHE A 303 0.25 -3.21 -1.58
N ILE A 304 1.18 -3.96 -0.99
CA ILE A 304 1.78 -3.63 0.31
C ILE A 304 2.56 -2.31 0.26
N VAL A 305 3.27 -2.04 -0.82
CA VAL A 305 4.00 -0.77 -0.99
C VAL A 305 3.10 0.40 -1.42
N GLY A 306 1.80 0.16 -1.59
CA GLY A 306 0.80 1.21 -1.81
C GLY A 306 0.55 1.59 -3.26
N LYS A 307 0.90 0.73 -4.23
CA LYS A 307 0.44 0.87 -5.61
C LYS A 307 -1.05 0.55 -5.71
N ASN A 308 -1.71 1.15 -6.70
CA ASN A 308 -3.14 0.92 -6.94
C ASN A 308 -3.33 -0.45 -7.61
N ILE A 309 -3.81 -1.43 -6.84
CA ILE A 309 -4.14 -2.78 -7.28
C ILE A 309 -5.53 -3.09 -6.73
N GLU A 310 -6.44 -3.56 -7.57
CA GLU A 310 -7.77 -3.97 -7.11
C GLU A 310 -7.68 -5.16 -6.16
N LEU A 311 -8.50 -5.19 -5.12
CA LEU A 311 -8.44 -6.25 -4.09
C LEU A 311 -8.62 -7.67 -4.68
N THR A 312 -9.39 -7.77 -5.77
CA THR A 312 -9.61 -9.01 -6.53
C THR A 312 -8.33 -9.55 -7.17
N ASP A 313 -7.36 -8.68 -7.46
CA ASP A 313 -6.15 -9.01 -8.20
C ASP A 313 -4.93 -9.17 -7.29
N VAL A 314 -5.06 -8.83 -6.00
CA VAL A 314 -3.96 -8.91 -5.04
C VAL A 314 -3.55 -10.37 -4.80
N LEU A 315 -4.53 -11.26 -4.64
CA LEU A 315 -4.30 -12.68 -4.37
C LEU A 315 -5.29 -13.54 -5.15
N ASN A 316 -4.80 -14.66 -5.69
CA ASN A 316 -5.65 -15.68 -6.29
C ASN A 316 -6.28 -16.57 -5.21
N LEU A 317 -7.61 -16.53 -5.08
CA LEU A 317 -8.36 -17.31 -4.09
C LEU A 317 -8.13 -18.82 -4.19
N HIS A 318 -7.83 -19.35 -5.39
CA HIS A 318 -7.61 -20.78 -5.60
C HIS A 318 -6.23 -21.25 -5.11
N GLU A 319 -5.28 -20.32 -4.96
CA GLU A 319 -3.92 -20.58 -4.46
C GLU A 319 -3.82 -20.37 -2.95
N LEU A 320 -4.92 -20.00 -2.28
CA LEU A 320 -4.94 -19.87 -0.83
C LEU A 320 -5.22 -21.21 -0.15
N PRO A 321 -4.67 -21.45 1.06
CA PRO A 321 -4.92 -22.65 1.82
C PRO A 321 -6.41 -22.79 2.13
N LYS A 322 -6.98 -23.97 1.91
CA LYS A 322 -8.39 -24.26 2.20
C LYS A 322 -8.59 -24.74 3.64
N HIS A 323 -9.76 -24.40 4.19
CA HIS A 323 -10.20 -24.83 5.51
C HIS A 323 -10.32 -26.36 5.58
N ASN A 324 -9.88 -26.96 6.69
CA ASN A 324 -9.90 -28.42 6.91
C ASN A 324 -9.26 -29.28 5.80
N SER A 325 -8.30 -28.72 5.04
CA SER A 325 -7.60 -29.44 3.98
C SER A 325 -6.28 -30.02 4.52
N PRO A 326 -6.15 -31.35 4.70
CA PRO A 326 -4.89 -31.94 5.16
C PRO A 326 -3.73 -31.67 4.19
N LEU A 327 -4.04 -31.59 2.89
CA LEU A 327 -3.09 -31.20 1.86
C LEU A 327 -2.55 -29.78 2.12
N ASP A 328 -3.43 -28.81 2.36
CA ASP A 328 -2.99 -27.43 2.57
C ASP A 328 -2.34 -27.24 3.93
N SER A 329 -2.77 -27.97 4.96
CA SER A 329 -2.04 -28.01 6.23
C SER A 329 -0.59 -28.47 6.04
N LEU A 330 -0.34 -29.46 5.18
CA LEU A 330 1.01 -29.95 4.88
C LEU A 330 1.83 -28.97 4.02
N LEU A 331 1.21 -28.31 3.04
CA LEU A 331 1.88 -27.41 2.11
C LEU A 331 2.19 -26.02 2.70
N TYR A 332 1.33 -25.51 3.59
CA TYR A 332 1.39 -24.11 4.06
C TYR A 332 1.86 -23.97 5.51
N ASN A 333 1.89 -25.04 6.31
CA ASN A 333 2.51 -25.00 7.64
C ASN A 333 3.98 -25.41 7.60
N ASN A 334 4.71 -24.99 8.63
CA ASN A 334 6.01 -25.57 8.92
C ASN A 334 5.83 -27.04 9.35
N ILE A 335 6.57 -27.95 8.71
CA ILE A 335 6.60 -29.39 9.03
C ILE A 335 6.82 -29.61 10.54
N SER A 336 7.67 -28.78 11.17
CA SER A 336 7.97 -28.89 12.61
C SER A 336 6.79 -28.60 13.53
N ARG A 337 5.69 -28.04 13.01
CA ARG A 337 4.46 -27.75 13.75
C ARG A 337 3.37 -28.80 13.54
N LEU A 338 3.56 -29.72 12.61
CA LEU A 338 2.59 -30.78 12.33
C LEU A 338 2.80 -31.94 13.29
N SER A 339 1.71 -32.49 13.82
CA SER A 339 1.74 -33.79 14.47
C SER A 339 2.01 -34.91 13.44
N ALA A 340 2.46 -36.07 13.91
CA ALA A 340 2.72 -37.21 13.05
C ALA A 340 1.46 -37.68 12.28
N ASP A 341 0.28 -37.55 12.89
CA ASP A 341 -1.00 -37.86 12.26
C ASP A 341 -1.38 -36.84 11.18
N GLU A 342 -1.24 -35.53 11.46
CA GLU A 342 -1.49 -34.48 10.46
C GLU A 342 -0.54 -34.61 9.26
N PHE A 343 0.74 -34.86 9.52
CA PHE A 343 1.73 -35.12 8.47
C PHE A 343 1.32 -36.32 7.62
N SER A 344 0.96 -37.44 8.24
CA SER A 344 0.55 -38.67 7.55
C SER A 344 -0.74 -38.50 6.75
N LYS A 345 -1.71 -37.72 7.26
CA LYS A 345 -2.94 -37.37 6.54
C LYS A 345 -2.64 -36.47 5.34
N GLY A 346 -1.82 -35.44 5.52
CA GLY A 346 -1.37 -34.57 4.43
C GLY A 346 -0.63 -35.34 3.34
N LEU A 347 0.24 -36.28 3.74
CA LEU A 347 1.00 -37.12 2.81
C LEU A 347 0.09 -38.00 1.95
N ARG A 348 -0.96 -38.60 2.54
CA ARG A 348 -1.94 -39.36 1.76
C ARG A 348 -2.70 -38.47 0.78
N GLU A 349 -3.06 -37.26 1.18
CA GLU A 349 -3.78 -36.33 0.30
C GLU A 349 -2.88 -35.76 -0.82
N ILE A 350 -1.58 -35.49 -0.59
CA ILE A 350 -0.67 -35.06 -1.65
C ILE A 350 -0.45 -36.18 -2.69
N GLU A 351 -0.29 -37.43 -2.26
CA GLU A 351 -0.17 -38.58 -3.17
C GLU A 351 -1.45 -38.81 -3.98
N LYS A 352 -2.61 -38.73 -3.32
CA LYS A 352 -3.92 -38.78 -3.99
C LYS A 352 -4.11 -37.63 -4.97
N TYR A 353 -3.70 -36.41 -4.62
CA TYR A 353 -3.77 -35.25 -5.51
C TYR A 353 -2.91 -35.45 -6.76
N ILE A 354 -1.69 -35.94 -6.59
CA ILE A 354 -0.75 -36.21 -7.68
C ILE A 354 -1.22 -37.38 -8.56
N LEU A 355 -1.65 -38.49 -7.97
CA LEU A 355 -1.90 -39.73 -8.71
C LEU A 355 -3.35 -39.89 -9.18
N LEU A 356 -4.33 -39.48 -8.37
CA LEU A 356 -5.74 -39.85 -8.55
C LEU A 356 -6.64 -38.68 -8.97
N THR A 357 -6.38 -37.46 -8.49
CA THR A 357 -7.24 -36.31 -8.82
C THR A 357 -7.07 -35.90 -10.28
N HIS A 358 -8.17 -35.88 -11.06
CA HIS A 358 -8.11 -35.60 -12.50
C HIS A 358 -8.16 -34.11 -12.84
N SER A 359 -9.11 -33.37 -12.26
CA SER A 359 -9.23 -31.91 -12.44
C SER A 359 -8.44 -31.17 -11.37
N VAL A 360 -7.39 -30.46 -11.77
CA VAL A 360 -6.44 -29.82 -10.84
C VAL A 360 -6.01 -28.45 -11.35
N GLU A 361 -5.74 -27.54 -10.41
CA GLU A 361 -5.10 -26.26 -10.70
C GLU A 361 -3.62 -26.50 -11.01
N VAL A 362 -3.10 -25.88 -12.09
CA VAL A 362 -1.75 -26.12 -12.59
C VAL A 362 -0.69 -25.80 -11.55
N SER A 363 -0.73 -24.61 -10.96
CA SER A 363 0.26 -24.15 -9.98
C SER A 363 0.32 -25.11 -8.79
N LYS A 364 -0.82 -25.47 -8.22
CA LYS A 364 -0.95 -26.36 -7.07
C LYS A 364 -0.48 -27.78 -7.38
N PHE A 365 -0.76 -28.30 -8.57
CA PHE A 365 -0.30 -29.63 -8.96
C PHE A 365 1.23 -29.73 -8.99
N PHE A 366 1.89 -28.77 -9.62
CA PHE A 366 3.35 -28.75 -9.68
C PHE A 366 4.00 -28.35 -8.35
N GLN A 367 3.33 -27.54 -7.52
CA GLN A 367 3.72 -27.33 -6.12
C GLN A 367 3.71 -28.64 -5.33
N CYS A 368 2.67 -29.48 -5.49
CA CYS A 368 2.60 -30.78 -4.84
C CYS A 368 3.76 -31.69 -5.27
N LEU A 369 4.05 -31.77 -6.57
CA LEU A 369 5.18 -32.57 -7.08
C LEU A 369 6.52 -32.08 -6.52
N TYR A 370 6.74 -30.77 -6.53
CA TYR A 370 7.94 -30.15 -5.99
C TYR A 370 8.10 -30.42 -4.50
N TYR A 371 7.03 -30.24 -3.71
CA TYR A 371 7.08 -30.46 -2.27
C TYR A 371 7.27 -31.93 -1.91
N TYR A 372 6.64 -32.85 -2.66
CA TYR A 372 6.86 -34.28 -2.49
C TYR A 372 8.32 -34.66 -2.72
N ASP A 373 8.92 -34.18 -3.82
CA ASP A 373 10.35 -34.37 -4.13
C ASP A 373 11.26 -33.79 -3.03
N TYR A 374 10.91 -32.63 -2.47
CA TYR A 374 11.59 -32.07 -1.30
C TYR A 374 11.53 -33.01 -0.08
N LEU A 375 10.37 -33.59 0.22
CA LEU A 375 10.20 -34.51 1.35
C LEU A 375 11.06 -35.78 1.16
N VAL A 376 11.12 -36.33 -0.05
CA VAL A 376 11.97 -37.49 -0.38
C VAL A 376 13.46 -37.12 -0.22
N LYS A 377 13.92 -36.04 -0.87
CA LYS A 377 15.32 -35.61 -0.86
C LYS A 377 15.86 -35.31 0.55
N ASN A 378 14.99 -34.83 1.44
CA ASN A 378 15.34 -34.53 2.84
C ASN A 378 15.00 -35.68 3.79
N MET A 379 14.70 -36.88 3.28
CA MET A 379 14.48 -38.10 4.06
C MET A 379 13.29 -38.02 5.04
N TYR A 380 12.30 -37.14 4.79
CA TYR A 380 11.05 -37.13 5.55
C TYR A 380 10.16 -38.32 5.18
N ILE A 381 10.27 -38.82 3.95
CA ILE A 381 9.52 -39.97 3.42
C ILE A 381 10.43 -40.82 2.51
N PRO A 382 10.14 -42.12 2.33
CA PRO A 382 10.85 -42.93 1.34
C PRO A 382 10.49 -42.51 -0.10
N GLU A 383 11.37 -42.83 -1.04
CA GLU A 383 11.10 -42.63 -2.46
C GLU A 383 9.95 -43.54 -2.94
N ASN A 384 9.12 -42.99 -3.83
CA ASN A 384 8.02 -43.70 -4.46
C ASN A 384 8.19 -43.64 -5.97
N ASP A 385 8.52 -44.77 -6.58
CA ASP A 385 8.76 -44.86 -8.03
C ASP A 385 7.62 -44.31 -8.88
N LYS A 386 6.39 -44.20 -8.37
CA LYS A 386 5.25 -43.64 -9.11
C LYS A 386 5.27 -42.11 -9.20
N ILE A 387 5.97 -41.44 -8.29
CA ILE A 387 6.05 -39.98 -8.18
C ILE A 387 7.52 -39.57 -8.21
N THR A 388 8.05 -39.39 -9.41
CA THR A 388 9.42 -38.91 -9.64
C THR A 388 9.42 -37.75 -10.63
N PHE A 389 10.52 -37.00 -10.68
CA PHE A 389 10.68 -35.90 -11.63
C PHE A 389 10.53 -36.36 -13.09
N GLU A 390 11.13 -37.50 -13.45
CA GLU A 390 11.07 -38.06 -14.80
C GLU A 390 9.64 -38.41 -15.22
N LYS A 391 8.78 -38.76 -14.25
CA LYS A 391 7.37 -39.09 -14.50
C LYS A 391 6.45 -37.87 -14.47
N ALA A 392 6.93 -36.70 -14.05
CA ALA A 392 6.13 -35.49 -13.87
C ALA A 392 5.30 -35.13 -15.11
N LYS A 393 5.93 -35.13 -16.30
CA LYS A 393 5.25 -34.86 -17.57
C LYS A 393 4.15 -35.89 -17.86
N SER A 394 4.45 -37.18 -17.71
CA SER A 394 3.48 -38.25 -17.94
C SER A 394 2.30 -38.23 -16.96
N LEU A 395 2.52 -37.73 -15.74
CA LEU A 395 1.47 -37.53 -14.75
C LEU A 395 0.62 -36.31 -15.11
N ALA A 396 1.26 -35.21 -15.52
CA ALA A 396 0.60 -33.98 -15.95
C ALA A 396 -0.28 -34.20 -17.20
N ASP A 397 0.19 -34.99 -18.17
CA ASP A 397 -0.56 -35.32 -19.39
C ASP A 397 -1.88 -36.07 -19.11
N LYS A 398 -2.05 -36.65 -17.91
CA LYS A 398 -3.28 -37.33 -17.48
C LYS A 398 -4.26 -36.41 -16.75
N LYS A 399 -3.96 -35.12 -16.63
CA LYS A 399 -4.77 -34.16 -15.87
C LYS A 399 -5.61 -33.28 -16.78
N GLN A 400 -6.77 -32.89 -16.26
CA GLN A 400 -7.54 -31.78 -16.77
C GLN A 400 -7.14 -30.53 -16.00
N PHE A 401 -6.29 -29.70 -16.59
CA PHE A 401 -5.82 -28.49 -15.95
C PHE A 401 -6.79 -27.31 -16.12
N TYR A 402 -6.88 -26.51 -15.07
CA TYR A 402 -7.46 -25.17 -15.10
C TYR A 402 -6.51 -24.16 -14.44
N SER A 403 -6.71 -22.88 -14.73
CA SER A 403 -5.98 -21.77 -14.12
C SER A 403 -6.97 -20.62 -13.89
N SER A 404 -6.91 -20.02 -12.70
CA SER A 404 -7.63 -18.80 -12.38
C SER A 404 -6.93 -17.63 -13.07
N ARG A 405 -7.70 -16.75 -13.73
CA ARG A 405 -7.17 -15.62 -14.50
C ARG A 405 -6.20 -14.77 -13.67
N GLY A 406 -5.13 -14.31 -14.33
CA GLY A 406 -4.26 -13.23 -13.83
C GLY A 406 -2.89 -13.71 -13.36
N TYR A 407 -1.97 -13.80 -14.31
CA TYR A 407 -0.51 -13.88 -14.12
C TYR A 407 0.08 -15.14 -13.49
N VAL A 408 1.14 -15.60 -14.16
CA VAL A 408 1.95 -16.77 -13.87
C VAL A 408 3.01 -16.39 -12.82
N ASN A 409 2.62 -16.10 -11.58
CA ASN A 409 3.59 -16.11 -10.47
C ASN A 409 3.55 -17.47 -9.80
N LEU A 410 4.00 -18.45 -10.58
CA LEU A 410 4.30 -19.77 -10.08
C LEU A 410 5.36 -19.64 -8.98
N ASN A 411 5.01 -20.01 -7.74
CA ASN A 411 5.98 -20.30 -6.67
C ASN A 411 6.97 -21.43 -7.03
N ILE A 412 6.94 -21.93 -8.27
CA ILE A 412 7.82 -22.95 -8.83
C ILE A 412 8.71 -22.43 -9.96
N ALA A 413 8.74 -21.12 -10.26
CA ALA A 413 9.32 -20.53 -11.49
C ALA A 413 10.78 -20.91 -11.82
N ASP A 414 11.58 -21.38 -10.86
CA ASP A 414 12.92 -21.95 -11.10
C ASP A 414 13.11 -23.32 -10.45
N SER A 415 12.02 -24.08 -10.32
CA SER A 415 12.13 -25.51 -10.05
C SER A 415 12.32 -26.25 -11.38
N PRO A 416 12.85 -27.49 -11.37
CA PRO A 416 12.82 -28.34 -12.55
C PRO A 416 11.41 -28.54 -13.13
N TYR A 417 10.36 -28.35 -12.32
CA TYR A 417 8.96 -28.43 -12.72
C TYR A 417 8.43 -27.16 -13.40
N ALA A 418 9.16 -26.04 -13.35
CA ALA A 418 8.73 -24.74 -13.89
C ALA A 418 8.47 -24.81 -15.39
N GLU A 419 9.44 -25.33 -16.14
CA GLU A 419 9.38 -25.45 -17.60
C GLU A 419 8.20 -26.33 -18.02
N ILE A 420 7.95 -27.40 -17.26
CA ILE A 420 6.82 -28.31 -17.50
C ILE A 420 5.51 -27.57 -17.27
N ALA A 421 5.37 -26.86 -16.14
CA ALA A 421 4.16 -26.13 -15.80
C ALA A 421 3.86 -24.98 -16.76
N GLU A 422 4.89 -24.22 -17.17
CA GLU A 422 4.75 -23.08 -18.07
C GLU A 422 4.14 -23.50 -19.41
N ARG A 423 4.48 -24.70 -19.90
CA ARG A 423 3.86 -25.28 -21.11
C ARG A 423 2.34 -25.41 -20.96
N TYR A 424 1.86 -26.00 -19.85
CA TYR A 424 0.42 -26.18 -19.64
C TYR A 424 -0.29 -24.84 -19.38
N LEU A 425 0.35 -23.89 -18.70
CA LEU A 425 -0.19 -22.54 -18.52
C LEU A 425 -0.34 -21.82 -19.85
N LYS A 426 0.66 -21.86 -20.73
CA LYS A 426 0.59 -21.30 -22.09
C LYS A 426 -0.55 -21.92 -22.90
N ASP A 427 -0.74 -23.23 -22.79
CA ASP A 427 -1.84 -23.92 -23.49
C ASP A 427 -3.23 -23.52 -22.96
N ILE A 428 -3.36 -23.32 -21.64
CA ILE A 428 -4.60 -22.82 -21.03
C ILE A 428 -4.87 -21.39 -21.45
N GLN A 429 -3.86 -20.51 -21.40
CA GLN A 429 -3.98 -19.12 -21.84
C GLN A 429 -4.40 -19.04 -23.31
N LYS A 430 -3.77 -19.82 -24.19
CA LYS A 430 -4.17 -19.89 -25.61
C LYS A 430 -5.64 -20.32 -25.78
N LYS A 431 -6.10 -21.30 -25.01
CA LYS A 431 -7.51 -21.73 -25.03
C LYS A 431 -8.46 -20.68 -24.49
N GLN A 432 -8.08 -19.97 -23.42
CA GLN A 432 -8.87 -18.89 -22.83
C GLN A 432 -8.99 -17.71 -23.79
N VAL A 433 -7.88 -17.24 -24.37
CA VAL A 433 -7.86 -16.19 -25.38
C VAL A 433 -8.70 -16.57 -26.60
N LYS A 434 -8.55 -17.81 -27.10
CA LYS A 434 -9.40 -18.29 -28.20
C LYS A 434 -10.89 -18.29 -27.83
N SER A 435 -11.25 -18.75 -26.64
CA SER A 435 -12.64 -18.73 -26.17
C SER A 435 -13.19 -17.32 -26.02
N GLU A 436 -12.38 -16.36 -25.54
CA GLU A 436 -12.74 -14.95 -25.45
C GLU A 436 -13.01 -14.36 -26.83
N TYR A 437 -12.19 -14.70 -27.83
CA TYR A 437 -12.41 -14.26 -29.22
C TYR A 437 -13.59 -14.96 -29.88
N ASP A 438 -13.84 -16.23 -29.59
CA ASP A 438 -15.03 -16.95 -30.07
C ASP A 438 -16.33 -16.33 -29.49
N GLU A 439 -16.33 -15.94 -28.21
CA GLU A 439 -17.44 -15.21 -27.57
C GLU A 439 -17.60 -13.79 -28.12
N LEU A 440 -16.50 -13.06 -28.29
CA LEU A 440 -16.48 -11.74 -28.91
C LEU A 440 -17.10 -11.82 -30.31
N PHE A 441 -16.64 -12.75 -31.15
CA PHE A 441 -17.18 -12.98 -32.49
C PHE A 441 -18.67 -13.31 -32.46
N LYS A 442 -19.10 -14.19 -31.54
CA LYS A 442 -20.52 -14.53 -31.39
C LYS A 442 -21.38 -13.31 -31.06
N SER A 443 -20.91 -12.43 -30.17
CA SER A 443 -21.61 -11.19 -29.82
C SER A 443 -21.61 -10.18 -30.97
N LEU A 444 -20.46 -10.01 -31.64
CA LEU A 444 -20.32 -9.15 -32.81
C LEU A 444 -21.23 -9.60 -33.94
N LYS A 445 -21.35 -10.91 -34.20
CA LYS A 445 -22.21 -11.44 -35.25
C LYS A 445 -23.68 -11.07 -35.06
N SER A 446 -24.17 -10.94 -33.82
CA SER A 446 -25.56 -10.55 -33.53
C SER A 446 -25.81 -9.04 -33.67
N SER A 447 -24.96 -8.21 -33.09
CA SER A 447 -25.07 -6.74 -33.11
C SER A 447 -23.74 -6.15 -32.71
N PHE A 448 -23.32 -5.06 -33.36
CA PHE A 448 -22.14 -4.33 -32.94
C PHE A 448 -22.40 -3.55 -31.65
N GLN A 449 -23.56 -2.89 -31.56
CA GLN A 449 -23.93 -2.04 -30.43
C GLN A 449 -24.04 -2.82 -29.11
N GLU A 450 -24.46 -4.08 -29.16
CA GLU A 450 -24.56 -4.96 -27.98
C GLU A 450 -23.31 -5.85 -27.82
N SER A 451 -22.30 -5.68 -28.65
CA SER A 451 -21.09 -6.49 -28.59
C SER A 451 -20.16 -6.04 -27.47
N GLN A 452 -19.38 -6.99 -26.95
CA GLN A 452 -18.31 -6.69 -26.00
C GLN A 452 -17.25 -5.73 -26.60
N LEU A 453 -17.15 -5.63 -27.93
CA LEU A 453 -16.19 -4.75 -28.59
C LEU A 453 -16.52 -3.27 -28.38
N TYR A 454 -17.81 -2.94 -28.36
CA TYR A 454 -18.30 -1.57 -28.19
C TYR A 454 -18.28 -1.13 -26.73
N ASP A 455 -18.72 -2.00 -25.81
CA ASP A 455 -18.88 -1.68 -24.40
C ASP A 455 -17.57 -1.71 -23.58
N ASN A 456 -16.56 -2.47 -24.01
CA ASN A 456 -15.34 -2.65 -23.22
C ASN A 456 -14.20 -1.71 -23.65
N ALA A 457 -13.90 -0.73 -22.77
CA ALA A 457 -12.85 0.26 -22.98
C ALA A 457 -11.45 -0.35 -23.22
N ASN A 458 -11.18 -1.57 -22.74
CA ASN A 458 -9.88 -2.24 -22.93
C ASN A 458 -9.58 -2.52 -24.41
N TYR A 459 -10.60 -2.63 -25.27
CA TYR A 459 -10.40 -2.88 -26.70
C TYR A 459 -10.07 -1.61 -27.51
N GLN A 460 -10.18 -0.41 -26.93
CA GLN A 460 -9.88 0.83 -27.67
C GLN A 460 -8.40 0.96 -28.04
N MET A 461 -7.51 0.43 -27.18
CA MET A 461 -6.06 0.51 -27.32
C MET A 461 -5.42 -0.82 -27.77
N THR A 462 -6.23 -1.85 -28.03
CA THR A 462 -5.76 -3.18 -28.42
C THR A 462 -5.95 -3.33 -29.93
N PRO A 463 -4.99 -3.90 -30.70
CA PRO A 463 -5.14 -4.15 -32.14
C PRO A 463 -6.10 -5.34 -32.42
N ILE A 464 -7.30 -5.26 -31.89
CA ILE A 464 -8.30 -6.33 -31.83
C ILE A 464 -8.93 -6.68 -33.18
N LEU A 465 -8.88 -5.80 -34.20
CA LEU A 465 -9.49 -6.08 -35.49
C LEU A 465 -8.81 -7.25 -36.21
N GLN A 466 -7.50 -7.43 -36.01
CA GLN A 466 -6.69 -8.47 -36.63
C GLN A 466 -6.92 -9.86 -36.01
N GLU A 467 -7.56 -9.94 -34.84
CA GLU A 467 -7.84 -11.19 -34.13
C GLU A 467 -9.03 -11.95 -34.75
N LEU A 468 -9.79 -11.29 -35.63
CA LEU A 468 -10.81 -11.89 -36.48
C LEU A 468 -10.34 -11.84 -37.94
N ASN A 469 -10.53 -12.92 -38.68
CA ASN A 469 -10.24 -12.94 -40.12
C ASN A 469 -11.32 -12.19 -40.93
N ILE A 470 -11.03 -11.95 -42.20
CA ILE A 470 -11.95 -11.21 -43.08
C ILE A 470 -13.29 -11.93 -43.22
N GLU A 471 -13.31 -13.27 -43.33
CA GLU A 471 -14.55 -14.03 -43.48
C GLU A 471 -15.50 -13.84 -42.29
N GLN A 472 -14.95 -13.76 -41.08
CA GLN A 472 -15.69 -13.46 -39.85
C GLN A 472 -16.26 -12.03 -39.87
N TRP A 473 -15.45 -11.05 -40.25
CA TRP A 473 -15.92 -9.67 -40.37
C TRP A 473 -17.01 -9.50 -41.43
N GLU A 474 -16.86 -10.16 -42.57
CA GLU A 474 -17.90 -10.17 -43.61
C GLU A 474 -19.21 -10.72 -43.07
N GLU A 475 -19.14 -11.81 -42.31
CA GLU A 475 -20.32 -12.42 -41.69
C GLU A 475 -21.00 -11.47 -40.70
N CYS A 476 -20.24 -10.76 -39.87
CA CYS A 476 -20.78 -9.73 -38.97
C CYS A 476 -21.48 -8.61 -39.75
N ILE A 477 -20.79 -7.97 -40.70
CA ILE A 477 -21.33 -6.82 -41.45
C ILE A 477 -22.55 -7.20 -42.28
N LYS A 478 -22.61 -8.43 -42.82
CA LYS A 478 -23.78 -8.94 -43.55
C LYS A 478 -25.01 -9.10 -42.65
N ASN A 479 -24.81 -9.42 -41.36
CA ASN A 479 -25.89 -9.62 -40.39
C ASN A 479 -26.35 -8.34 -39.69
N TRP A 480 -25.50 -7.29 -39.68
CA TRP A 480 -25.80 -6.02 -39.04
C TRP A 480 -26.89 -5.21 -39.73
N ASN A 481 -27.68 -4.51 -38.90
CA ASN A 481 -28.57 -3.47 -39.40
C ASN A 481 -27.78 -2.16 -39.64
N HIS A 482 -28.44 -1.16 -40.23
CA HIS A 482 -27.78 0.11 -40.55
C HIS A 482 -27.25 0.86 -39.31
N SER A 483 -27.90 0.71 -38.15
CA SER A 483 -27.47 1.32 -36.88
C SER A 483 -26.17 0.71 -36.39
N ASP A 484 -26.06 -0.62 -36.39
CA ASP A 484 -24.83 -1.33 -36.01
C ASP A 484 -23.63 -0.90 -36.88
N ILE A 485 -23.86 -0.76 -38.20
CA ILE A 485 -22.82 -0.31 -39.14
C ILE A 485 -22.36 1.12 -38.81
N GLU A 486 -23.28 2.03 -38.48
CA GLU A 486 -22.95 3.42 -38.12
C GLU A 486 -22.25 3.51 -36.75
N PHE A 487 -22.65 2.71 -35.75
CA PHE A 487 -21.92 2.62 -34.48
C PHE A 487 -20.50 2.08 -34.69
N PHE A 488 -20.31 1.11 -35.58
CA PHE A 488 -18.98 0.63 -35.94
C PHE A 488 -18.15 1.71 -36.64
N CYS A 489 -18.77 2.55 -37.49
CA CYS A 489 -18.11 3.72 -38.06
C CYS A 489 -17.62 4.67 -36.97
N GLU A 490 -18.47 5.00 -36.00
CA GLU A 490 -18.09 5.88 -34.90
C GLU A 490 -16.93 5.29 -34.08
N TYR A 491 -17.02 3.99 -33.76
CA TYR A 491 -15.96 3.28 -33.04
C TYR A 491 -14.61 3.36 -33.77
N LEU A 492 -14.56 3.04 -35.07
CA LEU A 492 -13.34 3.16 -35.86
C LEU A 492 -12.85 4.60 -35.91
N TYR A 493 -13.74 5.56 -36.15
CA TYR A 493 -13.38 6.97 -36.19
C TYR A 493 -12.70 7.41 -34.89
N GLN A 494 -13.27 7.10 -33.73
CA GLN A 494 -12.68 7.47 -32.44
C GLN A 494 -11.33 6.79 -32.21
N ARG A 495 -11.19 5.50 -32.57
CA ARG A 495 -9.95 4.75 -32.38
C ARG A 495 -8.78 5.32 -33.17
N TYR A 496 -9.00 5.76 -34.41
CA TYR A 496 -7.91 6.24 -35.28
C TYR A 496 -7.76 7.77 -35.35
N LYS A 497 -8.63 8.54 -34.68
CA LYS A 497 -8.64 10.02 -34.74
C LYS A 497 -7.35 10.68 -34.27
N PHE A 498 -6.66 10.09 -33.28
CA PHE A 498 -5.49 10.68 -32.61
C PHE A 498 -4.22 9.82 -32.73
N VAL A 499 -4.18 8.93 -33.72
CA VAL A 499 -3.17 7.90 -33.87
C VAL A 499 -2.07 8.37 -34.85
N SER A 500 -0.80 8.15 -34.49
CA SER A 500 0.39 8.40 -35.34
C SER A 500 0.94 7.10 -35.96
N ALA A 501 1.81 7.21 -36.97
CA ALA A 501 2.41 6.08 -37.72
C ALA A 501 3.09 5.02 -36.84
N ASP A 502 3.67 5.40 -35.69
CA ASP A 502 4.28 4.48 -34.71
C ASP A 502 3.29 3.87 -33.70
N SER A 503 1.99 3.89 -33.99
CA SER A 503 1.00 3.33 -33.07
C SER A 503 0.96 1.81 -33.06
N TYR A 504 0.62 1.26 -31.90
CA TYR A 504 0.30 -0.15 -31.66
C TYR A 504 -0.87 -0.67 -32.53
N LEU A 505 -1.64 0.22 -33.19
CA LEU A 505 -2.73 -0.15 -34.11
C LEU A 505 -2.28 -0.33 -35.57
N SER A 506 -1.01 -0.05 -35.88
CA SER A 506 -0.45 -0.24 -37.23
C SER A 506 -0.62 -1.67 -37.76
N ASN A 507 -0.63 -2.67 -36.87
CA ASN A 507 -0.85 -4.09 -37.19
C ASN A 507 -2.26 -4.37 -37.77
N GLU A 508 -3.23 -3.48 -37.60
CA GLU A 508 -4.58 -3.65 -38.16
C GLU A 508 -4.70 -3.14 -39.62
N SER A 509 -3.61 -2.64 -40.21
CA SER A 509 -3.63 -2.07 -41.57
C SER A 509 -4.09 -3.07 -42.64
N ASP A 510 -3.67 -4.33 -42.54
CA ASP A 510 -3.99 -5.35 -43.53
C ASP A 510 -5.48 -5.69 -43.49
N ILE A 511 -6.02 -5.98 -42.29
CA ILE A 511 -7.45 -6.29 -42.13
C ILE A 511 -8.34 -5.09 -42.49
N LEU A 512 -7.90 -3.85 -42.24
CA LEU A 512 -8.63 -2.65 -42.66
C LEU A 512 -8.67 -2.50 -44.19
N ASN A 513 -7.59 -2.85 -44.91
CA ASN A 513 -7.61 -2.84 -46.37
C ASN A 513 -8.58 -3.90 -46.91
N GLU A 514 -8.55 -5.11 -46.36
CA GLU A 514 -9.47 -6.20 -46.74
C GLU A 514 -10.93 -5.81 -46.49
N LEU A 515 -11.22 -5.23 -45.31
CA LEU A 515 -12.53 -4.68 -44.95
C LEU A 515 -12.98 -3.59 -45.93
N TYR A 516 -12.09 -2.69 -46.33
CA TYR A 516 -12.42 -1.63 -47.28
C TYR A 516 -12.84 -2.19 -48.64
N VAL A 517 -12.11 -3.18 -49.15
CA VAL A 517 -12.43 -3.88 -50.41
C VAL A 517 -13.81 -4.52 -50.30
N PHE A 518 -14.02 -5.33 -49.27
CA PHE A 518 -15.29 -6.00 -49.03
C PHE A 518 -16.47 -5.02 -48.93
N VAL A 519 -16.37 -3.99 -48.09
CA VAL A 519 -17.47 -3.02 -47.86
C VAL A 519 -17.80 -2.26 -49.14
N SER A 520 -16.79 -1.95 -49.96
CA SER A 520 -16.98 -1.27 -51.25
C SER A 520 -17.77 -2.14 -52.23
N GLU A 521 -17.34 -3.39 -52.42
CA GLU A 521 -17.99 -4.36 -53.32
C GLU A 521 -19.40 -4.73 -52.83
N TYR A 522 -19.55 -5.03 -51.54
CA TYR A 522 -20.83 -5.38 -50.93
C TYR A 522 -21.83 -4.21 -50.97
N GLY A 523 -21.34 -2.98 -50.83
CA GLY A 523 -22.15 -1.76 -50.90
C GLY A 523 -22.62 -1.41 -52.32
N GLU A 524 -21.78 -1.65 -53.35
CA GLU A 524 -22.14 -1.38 -54.75
C GLU A 524 -23.34 -2.22 -55.20
N GLY A 525 -23.39 -3.50 -54.79
CA GLY A 525 -24.47 -4.43 -55.09
C GLY A 525 -25.82 -4.14 -54.43
N LYS A 526 -25.90 -3.17 -53.50
CA LYS A 526 -27.14 -2.82 -52.78
C LYS A 526 -27.96 -1.76 -53.53
N THR A 527 -29.28 -1.77 -53.40
CA THR A 527 -30.12 -0.65 -53.84
C THR A 527 -30.04 0.53 -52.85
N PRO A 528 -30.34 1.78 -53.27
CA PRO A 528 -30.38 2.94 -52.38
C PRO A 528 -31.24 2.67 -51.13
N SER A 529 -30.64 2.77 -49.95
CA SER A 529 -31.22 2.40 -48.65
C SER A 529 -30.37 2.97 -47.51
N LEU A 530 -30.91 2.98 -46.28
CA LEU A 530 -30.13 3.33 -45.09
C LEU A 530 -28.88 2.46 -44.95
N THR A 531 -29.00 1.16 -45.18
CA THR A 531 -27.86 0.22 -45.16
C THR A 531 -26.82 0.56 -46.21
N LYS A 532 -27.21 0.93 -47.46
CA LYS A 532 -26.26 1.37 -48.47
C LYS A 532 -25.56 2.67 -48.08
N GLY A 533 -26.29 3.59 -47.44
CA GLY A 533 -25.72 4.81 -46.85
C GLY A 533 -24.66 4.49 -45.80
N ALA A 534 -25.01 3.63 -44.84
CA ALA A 534 -24.12 3.22 -43.75
C ALA A 534 -22.87 2.49 -44.24
N LEU A 535 -22.99 1.57 -45.20
CA LEU A 535 -21.82 0.91 -45.82
C LEU A 535 -20.89 1.92 -46.52
N ARG A 536 -21.47 2.94 -47.16
CA ARG A 536 -20.67 4.02 -47.78
C ARG A 536 -19.98 4.90 -46.74
N SER A 537 -20.64 5.17 -45.61
CA SER A 537 -20.03 5.84 -44.45
C SER A 537 -18.85 5.01 -43.93
N LEU A 538 -19.06 3.71 -43.73
CA LEU A 538 -18.05 2.77 -43.24
C LEU A 538 -16.82 2.73 -44.16
N GLY A 539 -17.02 2.61 -45.48
CA GLY A 539 -15.92 2.63 -46.44
C GLY A 539 -15.08 3.93 -46.35
N LYS A 540 -15.72 5.09 -46.19
CA LYS A 540 -15.01 6.37 -46.00
C LYS A 540 -14.24 6.40 -44.67
N THR A 541 -14.85 5.90 -43.60
CA THR A 541 -14.22 5.84 -42.28
C THR A 541 -12.98 4.96 -42.32
N ILE A 542 -13.06 3.76 -42.89
CA ILE A 542 -11.93 2.83 -43.03
C ILE A 542 -10.79 3.48 -43.84
N GLN A 543 -11.10 4.16 -44.95
CA GLN A 543 -10.08 4.91 -45.72
C GLN A 543 -9.40 6.00 -44.91
N ASN A 544 -10.14 6.71 -44.05
CA ASN A 544 -9.58 7.73 -43.18
C ASN A 544 -8.69 7.10 -42.09
N SER A 545 -9.10 5.96 -41.51
CA SER A 545 -8.29 5.19 -40.57
C SER A 545 -6.97 4.73 -41.19
N LEU A 546 -7.02 4.15 -42.40
CA LEU A 546 -5.83 3.74 -43.14
C LEU A 546 -4.88 4.92 -43.48
N LYS A 547 -5.43 6.11 -43.72
CA LYS A 547 -4.62 7.32 -43.91
C LYS A 547 -3.97 7.80 -42.61
N ALA A 548 -4.67 7.66 -41.47
CA ALA A 548 -4.13 8.02 -40.17
C ALA A 548 -2.96 7.11 -39.79
N LEU A 549 -3.06 5.81 -40.05
CA LEU A 549 -1.99 4.83 -39.78
C LEU A 549 -0.72 5.04 -40.65
N LYS A 550 -0.82 5.79 -41.75
CA LYS A 550 0.31 6.10 -42.66
C LYS A 550 0.99 7.45 -42.38
N LYS A 551 0.47 8.26 -41.45
CA LYS A 551 0.98 9.59 -41.08
C LYS A 551 1.82 9.52 -39.83
#